data_AF-A0A6B9ZBI9-F1
#
_entry.id   AF-A0A6B9ZBI9-F1
#
_cell.length_a   1.000
_cell.length_b   1.000
_cell.length_c   1.000
_cell.angle_alpha   90.00
_cell.angle_beta   90.00
_cell.angle_gamma   90.00
#
_symmetry.space_group_name_H-M   'P 1'
#
loop_
_entity.id
_entity.type
_entity.pdbx_description
1 polymer ?
#
loop_
_entity_poly.entity_id
_entity_poly.type
_entity_poly.pdbx_seq_one_letter_code
_entity_poly.pdbx_strand_id
1 'polypeptide(L)'
;METTHEIKIIPVDYNSAEMPDAVTKYKPILVKDGDDYCCFLGERPEYGVYGWGNTPELAIMHWNQKYLQKTVEGALFSTKKPLPEEIHNTDIVKGYLYRRVSN
;
A
#
# COMPACT_ATOMS: atom_id res chain seq x y z
N MET A 1 20.01 11.68 10.11
CA MET A 1 19.44 12.52 9.05
C MET A 1 17.96 12.17 8.99
N GLU A 2 17.13 12.96 9.67
CA GLU A 2 15.67 12.80 9.60
C GLU A 2 15.21 13.39 8.27
N THR A 3 15.20 12.55 7.24
CA THR A 3 14.48 12.83 6.01
C THR A 3 12.99 12.68 6.32
N THR A 4 12.41 13.69 6.97
CA THR A 4 10.99 13.75 7.30
C THR A 4 10.21 14.03 6.02
N HIS A 5 10.15 13.05 5.12
CA HIS A 5 9.34 13.15 3.92
C HIS A 5 7.88 13.14 4.38
N GLU A 6 7.10 14.11 3.89
CA GLU A 6 5.68 14.23 4.19
C GLU A 6 4.95 13.13 3.41
N ILE A 7 4.39 12.15 4.13
CA ILE A 7 3.59 11.11 3.50
C ILE A 7 2.18 11.62 3.31
N LYS A 8 1.68 11.54 2.08
CA LYS A 8 0.33 11.99 1.71
C LYS A 8 -0.49 10.83 1.20
N ILE A 9 -1.72 10.70 1.68
CA ILE A 9 -2.68 9.75 1.10
C ILE A 9 -3.20 10.34 -0.20
N ILE A 10 -3.15 9.55 -1.26
CA ILE A 10 -3.63 9.94 -2.58
C ILE A 10 -4.99 9.28 -2.80
N PRO A 11 -6.04 10.06 -3.11
CA PRO A 11 -7.33 9.48 -3.46
C PRO A 11 -7.20 8.70 -4.77
N VAL A 12 -7.73 7.48 -4.78
CA VAL A 12 -7.73 6.59 -5.94
C VAL A 12 -9.15 6.40 -6.42
N ASP A 13 -9.38 6.58 -7.72
CA ASP A 13 -10.65 6.23 -8.34
C ASP A 13 -10.69 4.73 -8.68
N TYR A 14 -11.19 3.93 -7.73
CA TYR A 14 -11.31 2.48 -7.88
C TYR A 14 -12.40 2.06 -8.87
N ASN A 15 -13.20 2.98 -9.41
CA ASN A 15 -14.27 2.67 -10.36
C ASN A 15 -13.84 2.84 -11.83
N SER A 16 -12.60 3.25 -12.08
CA SER A 16 -12.06 3.34 -13.43
C SER A 16 -12.06 1.98 -14.14
N ALA A 17 -12.39 1.97 -15.43
CA ALA A 17 -12.45 0.75 -16.24
C ALA A 17 -11.09 0.02 -16.37
N GLU A 18 -9.98 0.74 -16.14
CA GLU A 18 -8.63 0.19 -16.24
C GLU A 18 -8.09 -0.35 -14.90
N MET A 19 -8.90 -0.29 -13.83
CA MET A 19 -8.50 -0.79 -12.51
C MET A 19 -8.52 -2.33 -12.43
N PRO A 20 -7.46 -2.96 -11.90
CA PRO A 20 -7.46 -4.40 -11.67
C PRO A 20 -8.55 -4.83 -10.70
N ASP A 21 -9.19 -5.98 -10.94
CA ASP A 21 -10.29 -6.51 -10.10
C ASP A 21 -9.94 -6.56 -8.61
N ALA A 22 -8.72 -7.00 -8.26
CA ALA A 22 -8.29 -7.06 -6.86
C ALA A 22 -8.18 -5.66 -6.24
N VAL A 23 -7.72 -4.67 -7.00
CA VAL A 23 -7.60 -3.28 -6.55
C VAL A 23 -8.99 -2.69 -6.33
N THR A 24 -9.92 -2.92 -7.25
CA THR A 24 -11.33 -2.48 -7.12
C THR A 24 -12.02 -3.14 -5.93
N LYS A 25 -11.75 -4.43 -5.70
CA LYS A 25 -12.34 -5.23 -4.62
C LYS A 25 -11.83 -4.80 -3.24
N TYR A 26 -10.51 -4.72 -3.06
CA TYR A 26 -9.92 -4.48 -1.75
C TYR A 26 -9.60 -3.02 -1.46
N LYS A 27 -9.60 -2.16 -2.50
CA LYS A 27 -9.40 -0.72 -2.42
C LYS A 27 -8.15 -0.37 -1.57
N PRO A 28 -6.95 -0.83 -1.97
CA PRO A 28 -5.71 -0.61 -1.24
C PRO A 28 -5.37 0.88 -1.17
N ILE A 29 -4.76 1.29 -0.07
CA ILE A 29 -4.47 2.69 0.22
C ILE A 29 -3.24 3.10 -0.57
N LEU A 30 -3.34 4.18 -1.34
CA LEU A 30 -2.22 4.77 -2.04
C LEU A 30 -1.68 5.95 -1.24
N VAL A 31 -0.38 5.95 -1.01
CA VAL A 31 0.33 7.06 -0.40
C VAL A 31 1.48 7.51 -1.29
N LYS A 32 1.83 8.79 -1.20
CA LYS A 32 3.02 9.38 -1.78
C LYS A 32 4.02 9.64 -0.66
N ASP A 33 5.23 9.11 -0.80
CA ASP A 33 6.35 9.32 0.10
C ASP A 33 7.49 10.00 -0.68
N GLY A 34 7.57 11.33 -0.57
CA GLY A 34 8.49 12.13 -1.38
C GLY A 34 8.16 12.06 -2.88
N ASP A 35 9.03 11.41 -3.65
CA ASP A 35 8.91 11.22 -5.10
C ASP A 35 8.29 9.87 -5.49
N ASP A 36 8.19 8.94 -4.54
CA ASP A 36 7.67 7.61 -4.77
C ASP A 36 6.23 7.46 -4.28
N TYR A 37 5.53 6.48 -4.83
CA TYR A 37 4.20 6.07 -4.45
C TYR A 37 4.25 4.65 -3.88
N CYS A 38 3.55 4.45 -2.77
CA CYS A 38 3.33 3.15 -2.18
C CYS A 38 1.83 2.86 -2.12
N CYS A 39 1.43 1.74 -2.72
CA CYS A 39 0.08 1.21 -2.61
C CYS A 39 0.11 0.03 -1.65
N PHE A 40 -0.73 0.02 -0.61
CA PHE A 40 -0.69 -1.05 0.37
C PHE A 40 -2.04 -1.41 0.98
N LEU A 41 -2.11 -2.65 1.47
CA LEU A 41 -3.25 -3.18 2.21
C LEU A 41 -2.76 -4.15 3.28
N GLY A 42 -3.28 -4.01 4.49
CA GLY A 42 -3.07 -4.96 5.59
C GLY A 42 -2.80 -4.25 6.92
N GLU A 43 -3.35 -4.81 7.99
CA GLU A 43 -3.18 -4.30 9.37
C GLU A 43 -1.77 -4.54 9.96
N ARG A 44 -0.94 -5.34 9.29
CA ARG A 44 0.43 -5.66 9.72
C ARG A 44 1.37 -5.81 8.53
N PRO A 45 2.62 -5.33 8.59
CA PRO A 45 3.60 -5.47 7.50
C PRO A 45 3.92 -6.90 7.09
N GLU A 46 3.84 -7.83 8.03
CA GLU A 46 4.07 -9.27 7.80
C GLU A 46 3.03 -9.88 6.86
N TYR A 47 1.78 -9.43 6.98
CA TYR A 47 0.63 -9.95 6.24
C TYR A 47 0.11 -8.96 5.20
N GLY A 48 0.74 -7.79 5.07
CA GLY A 48 0.36 -6.77 4.13
C GLY A 48 0.83 -7.08 2.71
N VAL A 49 0.11 -6.54 1.74
CA VAL A 49 0.52 -6.48 0.34
C VAL A 49 0.96 -5.05 0.07
N TYR A 50 2.17 -4.88 -0.45
CA TYR A 50 2.80 -3.60 -0.71
C TYR A 50 3.24 -3.56 -2.18
N GLY A 51 2.86 -2.48 -2.87
CA GLY A 51 3.30 -2.12 -4.21
C GLY A 51 3.99 -0.77 -4.17
N TRP A 52 4.97 -0.60 -5.03
CA TRP A 52 5.81 0.59 -5.13
C TRP A 52 5.92 1.01 -6.58
N GLY A 53 5.98 2.32 -6.82
CA GLY A 53 6.23 2.88 -8.14
C GLY A 53 6.48 4.39 -8.07
N ASN A 54 7.08 4.95 -9.10
CA ASN A 54 7.28 6.40 -9.25
C ASN A 54 6.03 7.12 -9.79
N THR A 55 4.95 6.39 -10.10
CA THR A 55 3.62 6.93 -10.38
C THR A 55 2.53 6.16 -9.60
N PRO A 56 1.35 6.77 -9.36
CA PRO A 56 0.19 6.10 -8.76
C PRO A 56 -0.12 4.75 -9.40
N GLU A 57 -0.19 4.73 -10.73
CA GLU A 57 -0.56 3.58 -11.55
C GLU A 57 0.44 2.46 -11.38
N LEU A 58 1.74 2.77 -11.40
CA LEU A 58 2.79 1.78 -11.21
C LEU A 58 2.77 1.17 -9.81
N ALA A 59 2.53 1.98 -8.77
CA ALA A 59 2.37 1.47 -7.41
C ALA A 59 1.15 0.54 -7.29
N ILE A 60 0.03 0.90 -7.91
CA ILE A 60 -1.19 0.09 -7.96
C ILE A 60 -0.98 -1.22 -8.72
N MET A 61 -0.37 -1.18 -9.89
CA MET A 61 -0.06 -2.36 -10.70
C MET A 61 0.89 -3.30 -9.95
N HIS A 62 1.93 -2.75 -9.32
CA HIS A 62 2.86 -3.54 -8.52
C HIS A 62 2.16 -4.19 -7.32
N TRP A 63 1.26 -3.47 -6.65
CA TRP A 63 0.44 -4.04 -5.58
C TRP A 63 -0.40 -5.22 -6.08
N ASN A 64 -1.06 -5.07 -7.26
CA ASN A 64 -1.85 -6.13 -7.86
C ASN A 64 -1.00 -7.36 -8.21
N GLN A 65 0.21 -7.16 -8.74
CA GLN A 65 1.16 -8.24 -9.00
C GLN A 65 1.53 -9.00 -7.72
N LYS A 66 1.80 -8.28 -6.62
CA LYS A 66 2.11 -8.88 -5.31
C LYS A 66 0.92 -9.62 -4.71
N TYR A 67 -0.29 -9.10 -4.88
CA TYR A 67 -1.52 -9.77 -4.50
C TYR A 67 -1.69 -11.09 -5.26
N LEU A 68 -1.52 -11.07 -6.59
CA LEU A 68 -1.62 -12.27 -7.43
C LEU A 68 -0.56 -13.31 -7.05
N GLN A 69 0.69 -12.88 -6.81
CA GLN A 69 1.76 -13.76 -6.35
C GLN A 69 1.37 -14.46 -5.04
N LYS A 70 0.95 -13.71 -4.02
CA LYS A 70 0.52 -14.28 -2.73
C LYS A 70 -0.67 -15.22 -2.86
N THR A 71 -1.61 -14.90 -3.76
CA THR A 71 -2.77 -15.75 -4.04
C THR A 71 -2.34 -17.08 -4.66
N VAL A 72 -1.42 -17.07 -5.62
CA VAL A 72 -0.86 -18.29 -6.23
C VAL A 72 -0.06 -19.11 -5.22
N GLU A 73 0.69 -18.46 -4.34
CA GLU A 73 1.47 -19.11 -3.27
C GLU A 73 0.59 -19.64 -2.12
N GLY A 74 -0.72 -19.37 -2.12
CA GLY A 74 -1.62 -19.71 -1.02
C GLY A 74 -1.29 -18.97 0.28
N ALA A 75 -0.57 -17.86 0.19
CA ALA A 75 -0.12 -17.10 1.34
C ALA A 75 -1.30 -16.37 2.00
N LEU A 76 -1.36 -16.42 3.32
CA LEU A 76 -2.29 -15.60 4.09
C LEU A 76 -1.84 -14.13 4.04
N PHE A 77 -2.76 -13.25 3.67
CA PHE A 77 -2.58 -11.81 3.73
C PHE A 77 -3.77 -11.17 4.42
N SER A 78 -3.54 -10.05 5.09
CA SER A 78 -4.61 -9.30 5.73
C SER A 78 -5.38 -8.54 4.64
N THR A 79 -6.68 -8.81 4.57
CA THR A 79 -7.64 -8.05 3.75
C THR A 79 -8.19 -6.85 4.50
N LYS A 80 -7.81 -6.67 5.77
CA LYS A 80 -8.25 -5.54 6.58
C LYS A 80 -7.41 -4.31 6.24
N LYS A 81 -8.10 -3.20 6.06
CA LYS A 81 -7.45 -1.89 6.00
C LYS A 81 -6.97 -1.50 7.39
N PRO A 82 -5.84 -0.78 7.52
CA PRO A 82 -5.50 -0.09 8.76
C PRO A 82 -6.63 0.90 9.10
N LEU A 83 -6.87 1.15 10.39
CA LEU A 83 -7.99 2.00 10.79
C LEU A 83 -7.81 3.41 10.20
N PRO A 84 -8.89 4.10 9.79
CA PRO A 84 -8.78 5.44 9.22
C PRO A 84 -8.04 6.42 10.13
N GLU A 85 -8.24 6.35 11.44
CA GLU A 85 -7.50 7.15 12.42
C GLU A 85 -5.97 6.91 12.37
N GLU A 86 -5.56 5.68 12.07
CA GLU A 86 -4.16 5.28 11.99
C GLU A 86 -3.51 5.75 10.68
N ILE A 87 -4.29 5.81 9.59
CA ILE A 87 -3.83 6.22 8.26
C ILE A 87 -3.53 7.72 8.18
N HIS A 88 -4.24 8.55 8.95
CA HIS A 88 -3.99 9.99 9.02
C HIS A 88 -2.70 10.34 9.76
N ASN A 89 -2.12 9.38 10.50
CA ASN A 89 -0.89 9.58 11.22
C ASN A 89 0.30 9.18 10.34
N THR A 90 1.04 10.18 9.86
CA THR A 90 2.25 10.00 9.05
C THR A 90 3.28 9.08 9.74
N ASP A 91 3.40 9.09 11.07
CA ASP A 91 4.30 8.21 11.80
C ASP A 91 3.85 6.75 11.79
N ILE A 92 2.54 6.50 11.76
CA ILE A 92 1.99 5.15 11.65
C ILE A 92 2.19 4.62 10.23
N VAL A 93 1.92 5.42 9.20
CA VAL A 93 2.20 5.04 7.80
C VAL A 93 3.70 4.78 7.62
N LYS A 94 4.56 5.62 8.21
CA LYS A 94 6.01 5.35 8.28
C LYS A 94 6.30 4.03 8.99
N GLY A 95 5.68 3.78 10.14
CA GLY A 95 5.78 2.51 10.85
C GLY A 95 5.40 1.31 9.96
N TYR A 96 4.35 1.43 9.13
CA TYR A 96 3.96 0.37 8.20
C TYR A 96 4.96 0.15 7.07
N LEU A 97 5.50 1.21 6.49
CA LEU A 97 6.45 1.14 5.37
C LEU A 97 7.86 0.74 5.81
N TYR A 98 8.33 1.28 6.94
CA TYR A 98 9.72 1.21 7.37
C TYR A 98 10.01 0.13 8.42
N ARG A 99 8.99 -0.55 8.98
CA ARG A 99 9.19 -1.67 9.94
C ARG A 99 9.88 -2.91 9.35
N ARG A 100 10.31 -2.87 8.08
CA ARG A 100 11.11 -3.92 7.44
C ARG A 100 12.62 -3.68 7.37
N VAL A 101 13.17 -2.63 7.98
CA VAL A 101 14.64 -2.37 7.93
C VAL A 101 15.36 -2.57 9.27
N SER A 102 14.80 -3.36 10.19
CA SER A 102 15.50 -3.74 11.43
C SER A 102 15.39 -5.24 11.68
N ASN A 103 16.11 -6.01 10.87
CA ASN A 103 16.74 -7.26 11.28
C ASN A 103 18.01 -7.44 10.44
#